data_AF-A0A7S2J4A5-F1
#
_entry.id   AF-A0A7S2J4A5-F1
#
_cell.length_a   1.000
_cell.length_b   1.000
_cell.length_c   1.000
_cell.angle_alpha   90.00
_cell.angle_beta   90.00
_cell.angle_gamma   90.00
#
_symmetry.space_group_name_H-M   'P 1'
#
loop_
_entity.id
_entity.type
_entity.pdbx_description
1 polymer ?
#
loop_
_entity_poly.entity_id
_entity_poly.type
_entity_poly.pdbx_seq_one_letter_code
_entity_poly.pdbx_strand_id
1 'polypeptide(L)'
;KKVKEARDALAKDADATVSELLHKAAYCNNTLGFSTVASDRSMAYFTPETIRSYMLDHFAPERMVLVGVNVEHSELCKWAMRSFADYNAIPMKSRPEPKAAYTGGDLRLEGPSPFCHLAIGLE
;
A
#
# COMPACT_ATOMS: atom_id res chain seq x y z
N LYS A 1 -3.66 10.02 15.48
CA LYS A 1 -2.88 9.41 16.60
C LYS A 1 -2.17 8.13 16.16
N LYS A 2 -2.88 7.08 15.70
CA LYS A 2 -2.26 5.82 15.24
C LYS A 2 -1.28 5.95 14.06
N VAL A 3 -1.56 6.83 13.08
CA VAL A 3 -0.66 7.04 11.93
C VAL A 3 0.70 7.61 12.37
N LYS A 4 0.69 8.55 13.32
CA LYS A 4 1.92 9.12 13.88
C LYS A 4 2.74 8.05 14.60
N GLU A 5 2.08 7.21 15.38
CA GLU A 5 2.72 6.09 16.08
C GLU A 5 3.35 5.08 15.10
N ALA A 6 2.66 4.74 14.00
CA ALA A 6 3.21 3.87 12.95
C ALA A 6 4.45 4.49 12.27
N ARG A 7 4.44 5.81 12.03
CA ARG A 7 5.60 6.52 11.50
C ARG A 7 6.78 6.51 12.47
N ASP A 8 6.50 6.78 13.74
CA ASP A 8 7.51 6.77 14.79
C ASP A 8 8.07 5.35 15.01
N ALA A 9 7.27 4.30 14.79
CA ALA A 9 7.72 2.92 14.81
C ALA A 9 8.63 2.59 13.61
N LEU A 10 8.25 3.02 12.40
CA LEU A 10 9.09 2.87 11.20
C LEU A 10 10.45 3.56 11.40
N ALA A 11 10.46 4.78 11.93
CA ALA A 11 11.68 5.54 12.18
C ALA A 11 12.61 4.94 13.25
N LYS A 12 12.10 4.06 14.11
CA LYS A 12 12.92 3.33 15.11
C LYS A 12 13.61 2.12 14.51
N ASP A 13 13.04 1.54 13.46
CA ASP A 13 13.62 0.39 12.76
C ASP A 13 14.46 0.90 11.58
N ALA A 14 15.78 0.84 11.74
CA ALA A 14 16.73 1.31 10.75
C ALA A 14 16.66 0.50 9.45
N ASP A 15 16.43 -0.81 9.53
CA ASP A 15 16.40 -1.68 8.35
C ASP A 15 15.12 -1.45 7.54
N ALA A 16 13.98 -1.31 8.23
CA ALA A 16 12.72 -0.93 7.58
C ALA A 16 12.80 0.46 6.94
N THR A 17 13.44 1.42 7.62
CA THR A 17 13.66 2.77 7.08
C THR A 17 14.51 2.73 5.81
N VAL A 18 15.63 2.00 5.82
CA VAL A 18 16.53 1.91 4.66
C VAL A 18 15.85 1.20 3.49
N SER A 19 15.05 0.17 3.74
CA SER A 19 14.25 -0.50 2.70
C SER A 19 13.25 0.45 2.04
N GLU A 20 12.56 1.29 2.82
CA GLU A 20 11.64 2.29 2.29
C GLU A 20 12.38 3.37 1.48
N LEU A 21 13.54 3.82 1.95
CA LEU A 21 14.39 4.77 1.23
C LEU A 21 14.89 4.19 -0.10
N LEU A 22 15.23 2.90 -0.13
CA LEU A 22 15.66 2.20 -1.35
C LEU A 22 14.55 2.19 -2.40
N HIS A 23 13.31 1.82 -2.02
CA HIS A 23 12.17 1.83 -2.95
C HIS A 23 11.86 3.23 -3.46
N LYS A 24 11.92 4.22 -2.57
CA LYS A 24 11.69 5.63 -2.93
C LYS A 24 12.73 6.17 -3.88
N ALA A 25 14.00 5.81 -3.71
CA ALA A 25 15.09 6.19 -4.61
C ALA A 25 14.99 5.45 -5.95
N ALA A 26 14.71 4.14 -5.93
CA ALA A 26 14.64 3.31 -7.12
C ALA A 26 13.51 3.71 -8.09
N TYR A 27 12.34 4.06 -7.57
CA TYR A 27 11.13 4.31 -8.36
C TYR A 27 10.59 5.74 -8.20
N CYS A 28 11.45 6.74 -7.92
CA CYS A 28 11.15 8.17 -7.74
C CYS A 28 9.69 8.63 -7.98
N ASN A 29 8.83 8.59 -6.95
CA ASN A 29 7.41 9.00 -6.99
C ASN A 29 6.54 8.27 -8.05
N ASN A 30 6.91 7.06 -8.42
CA ASN A 30 6.17 6.17 -9.31
C ASN A 30 5.80 4.89 -8.54
N THR A 31 4.57 4.41 -8.67
CA THR A 31 4.05 3.14 -8.11
C THR A 31 4.72 2.65 -6.82
N LEU A 32 5.81 1.89 -6.91
CA LEU A 32 6.55 1.27 -5.80
C LEU A 32 7.36 2.26 -4.96
N GLY A 33 7.59 3.47 -5.45
CA GLY A 33 8.26 4.55 -4.72
C GLY A 33 7.33 5.36 -3.81
N PHE A 34 6.01 5.08 -3.81
CA PHE A 34 5.09 5.70 -2.86
C PHE A 34 5.25 5.10 -1.48
N SER A 35 5.36 5.97 -0.47
CA SER A 35 5.53 5.51 0.90
C SER A 35 4.24 4.88 1.43
N THR A 36 4.40 3.81 2.18
CA THR A 36 3.30 3.11 2.85
C THR A 36 2.70 3.92 4.02
N VAL A 37 3.45 4.87 4.55
CA VAL A 37 3.03 5.71 5.68
C VAL A 37 2.75 7.14 5.21
N ALA A 38 1.56 7.64 5.53
CA ALA A 38 1.15 8.99 5.16
C ALA A 38 2.03 10.07 5.82
N SER A 39 2.43 11.07 5.04
CA SER A 39 3.15 12.25 5.55
C SER A 39 2.20 13.19 6.31
N ASP A 40 2.74 14.04 7.20
CA ASP A 40 1.94 15.03 7.92
C ASP A 40 1.21 16.00 6.97
N ARG A 41 1.81 16.29 5.81
CA ARG A 41 1.18 17.12 4.77
C ARG A 41 0.02 16.40 4.08
N SER A 42 0.18 15.10 3.86
CA SER A 42 -0.83 14.27 3.19
C SER A 42 -2.06 14.02 4.06
N MET A 43 -1.89 14.03 5.40
CA MET A 43 -2.97 13.72 6.36
C MET A 43 -4.22 14.57 6.20
N ALA A 44 -4.09 15.84 5.80
CA ALA A 44 -5.23 16.72 5.59
C ALA A 44 -6.12 16.33 4.41
N TYR A 45 -5.58 15.57 3.43
CA TYR A 45 -6.30 15.16 2.22
C TYR A 45 -7.08 13.86 2.38
N PHE A 46 -6.88 13.13 3.48
CA PHE A 46 -7.63 11.92 3.81
C PHE A 46 -9.01 12.27 4.41
N THR A 47 -9.91 12.79 3.58
CA THR A 47 -11.31 13.01 3.97
C THR A 47 -12.14 11.74 3.74
N PRO A 48 -13.31 11.61 4.40
CA PRO A 48 -14.21 10.47 4.18
C PRO A 48 -14.60 10.30 2.71
N GLU A 49 -14.74 11.40 1.97
CA GLU A 49 -15.07 11.42 0.54
C GLU A 49 -13.94 10.81 -0.29
N THR A 50 -12.69 11.24 -0.05
CA THR A 50 -11.50 10.71 -0.75
C THR A 50 -11.31 9.22 -0.49
N ILE A 51 -11.58 8.76 0.73
CA ILE A 51 -11.47 7.34 1.09
C ILE A 51 -12.57 6.53 0.39
N ARG A 52 -13.83 7.01 0.39
CA ARG A 52 -14.92 6.33 -0.31
C ARG A 52 -14.67 6.25 -1.82
N SER A 53 -14.17 7.32 -2.45
CA SER A 53 -13.84 7.30 -3.87
C SER A 53 -12.72 6.28 -4.16
N TYR A 54 -11.68 6.25 -3.32
CA TYR A 54 -10.61 5.26 -3.44
C TYR A 54 -11.14 3.83 -3.32
N MET A 55 -12.04 3.54 -2.37
CA MET A 55 -12.65 2.23 -2.24
C MET A 55 -13.44 1.82 -3.50
N LEU A 56 -14.23 2.73 -4.08
CA LEU A 56 -14.99 2.44 -5.31
C LEU A 56 -14.09 2.19 -6.52
N ASP A 57 -12.97 2.91 -6.62
CA ASP A 57 -12.02 2.74 -7.73
C ASP A 57 -11.16 1.48 -7.57
N HIS A 58 -10.82 1.06 -6.35
CA HIS A 58 -9.86 -0.04 -6.12
C HIS A 58 -10.45 -1.36 -5.60
N PHE A 59 -11.51 -1.34 -4.79
CA PHE A 59 -12.06 -2.55 -4.14
C PHE A 59 -13.12 -3.21 -5.01
N ALA A 60 -12.68 -3.65 -6.19
CA ALA A 60 -13.55 -4.27 -7.18
C ALA A 60 -13.54 -5.80 -7.06
N PRO A 61 -14.65 -6.49 -7.42
CA PRO A 61 -14.69 -7.96 -7.41
C PRO A 61 -13.56 -8.60 -8.24
N GLU A 62 -13.19 -8.00 -9.37
CA GLU A 62 -12.09 -8.48 -10.23
C GLU A 62 -10.68 -8.36 -9.59
N ARG A 63 -10.53 -7.58 -8.52
CA ARG A 63 -9.28 -7.36 -7.77
C ARG A 63 -9.33 -7.95 -6.35
N MET A 64 -10.35 -8.75 -6.04
CA MET A 64 -10.54 -9.34 -4.71
C MET A 64 -10.45 -10.86 -4.79
N VAL A 65 -9.79 -11.46 -3.80
CA VAL A 65 -9.70 -12.91 -3.64
C VAL A 65 -10.13 -13.26 -2.22
N LEU A 66 -11.05 -14.20 -2.09
CA LEU A 66 -11.47 -14.74 -0.80
C LEU A 66 -10.73 -16.06 -0.54
N VAL A 67 -10.02 -16.13 0.59
CA VAL A 67 -9.27 -17.32 1.00
C VAL A 67 -9.86 -17.84 2.30
N GLY A 68 -10.32 -19.09 2.30
CA GLY A 68 -10.79 -19.78 3.49
C GLY A 68 -9.84 -20.92 3.87
N VAL A 69 -9.50 -21.03 5.15
CA VAL A 69 -8.66 -22.10 5.70
C VAL A 69 -9.51 -22.97 6.60
N ASN A 70 -9.46 -24.29 6.42
CA ASN A 70 -10.25 -25.26 7.18
C ASN A 70 -11.78 -25.01 7.12
N VAL A 71 -12.26 -24.59 5.95
CA VAL A 71 -13.69 -24.39 5.67
C VAL A 71 -14.10 -25.19 4.45
N GLU A 72 -15.35 -25.63 4.43
CA GLU A 72 -15.92 -26.36 3.30
C GLU A 72 -16.14 -25.39 2.12
N HIS A 73 -15.69 -25.78 0.93
CA HIS A 73 -15.64 -24.89 -0.22
C HIS A 73 -17.04 -24.45 -0.68
N SER A 74 -18.03 -25.36 -0.64
CA SER A 74 -19.38 -25.04 -1.08
C SER A 74 -20.07 -24.02 -0.17
N GLU A 75 -19.85 -24.10 1.14
CA GLU A 75 -20.33 -23.14 2.11
C GLU A 75 -19.67 -21.77 1.90
N LEU A 76 -18.35 -21.73 1.71
CA LEU A 76 -17.61 -20.49 1.42
C LEU A 76 -18.15 -19.81 0.16
N CYS A 77 -18.32 -20.57 -0.92
CA CYS A 77 -18.87 -20.06 -2.18
C CYS A 77 -20.30 -19.55 -2.02
N LYS A 78 -21.15 -20.28 -1.28
CA LYS A 78 -22.54 -19.87 -1.04
C LYS A 78 -22.63 -18.50 -0.35
N TRP A 79 -21.83 -18.29 0.70
CA TRP A 79 -21.82 -17.01 1.42
C TRP A 79 -21.14 -15.89 0.63
N ALA A 80 -20.08 -16.19 -0.12
CA ALA A 80 -19.41 -15.23 -0.99
C ALA A 80 -20.36 -14.73 -2.10
N MET A 81 -21.06 -15.64 -2.79
CA MET A 81 -22.04 -15.28 -3.83
C MET A 81 -23.13 -14.37 -3.26
N ARG A 82 -23.72 -14.75 -2.12
CA ARG A 82 -24.77 -13.95 -1.48
C ARG A 82 -24.31 -12.55 -1.06
N SER A 83 -23.06 -12.42 -0.64
CA SER A 83 -22.53 -11.15 -0.12
C SER A 83 -22.07 -10.20 -1.23
N PHE A 84 -21.51 -10.73 -2.32
CA PHE A 84 -20.84 -9.92 -3.35
C PHE A 84 -21.56 -9.91 -4.71
N ALA A 85 -22.31 -10.96 -5.08
CA ALA A 85 -23.00 -11.01 -6.38
C ALA A 85 -24.39 -10.35 -6.32
N ASP A 86 -25.14 -10.58 -5.23
CA ASP A 86 -26.50 -10.04 -5.08
C ASP A 86 -26.50 -8.53 -4.75
N TYR A 87 -25.43 -8.03 -4.11
CA TYR A 87 -25.26 -6.62 -3.75
C TYR A 87 -24.19 -5.96 -4.62
N ASN A 88 -24.46 -5.84 -5.92
CA ASN A 88 -23.49 -5.27 -6.85
C ASN A 88 -23.53 -3.73 -6.84
N ALA A 89 -22.91 -3.12 -5.82
CA ALA A 89 -22.86 -1.67 -5.66
C ALA A 89 -21.74 -0.98 -6.47
N ILE A 90 -20.83 -1.76 -7.08
CA ILE A 90 -19.60 -1.23 -7.68
C ILE A 90 -19.69 -1.32 -9.21
N PRO A 91 -19.57 -0.20 -9.93
CA PRO A 91 -19.64 -0.21 -11.39
C PRO A 91 -18.46 -0.99 -12.00
N MET A 92 -18.73 -1.75 -13.05
CA MET A 92 -17.69 -2.32 -13.92
C MET A 92 -17.02 -1.18 -14.69
N LYS A 93 -15.76 -0.92 -14.37
CA LYS A 93 -14.92 0.12 -14.97
C LYS A 93 -13.57 -0.51 -15.29
N SER A 94 -12.98 -0.16 -16.43
CA SER A 94 -11.60 -0.54 -16.73
C SER A 94 -10.66 0.18 -15.76
N ARG A 95 -9.90 -0.59 -14.98
CA ARG A 95 -8.95 -0.08 -14.00
C ARG A 95 -7.53 -0.29 -14.52
N PRO A 96 -6.83 0.76 -14.97
CA PRO A 96 -5.46 0.61 -15.46
C PRO A 96 -4.55 0.13 -14.34
N GLU A 97 -3.57 -0.68 -14.70
CA GLU A 97 -2.49 -1.11 -13.81
C GLU A 97 -1.27 -0.24 -14.11
N PRO A 98 -0.84 0.61 -13.15
CA PRO A 98 0.31 1.45 -13.38
C PRO A 98 1.57 0.58 -13.37
N LYS A 99 2.40 0.71 -14.41
CA LYS A 99 3.67 -0.02 -14.52
C LYS A 99 4.75 0.69 -13.71
N ALA A 100 5.48 -0.06 -12.90
CA ALA A 100 6.69 0.44 -12.27
C ALA A 100 7.78 0.63 -13.33
N ALA A 101 8.43 1.78 -13.28
CA ALA A 101 9.59 2.10 -14.10
C ALA A 101 10.71 2.52 -13.15
N TYR A 102 11.82 1.79 -13.19
CA TYR A 102 13.00 2.11 -12.41
C TYR A 102 13.64 3.38 -12.97
N THR A 103 13.90 4.33 -12.08
CA THR A 103 14.58 5.59 -12.41
C THR A 103 16.01 5.60 -11.88
N GLY A 104 16.30 4.74 -10.89
CA GLY A 104 17.49 4.85 -10.06
C GLY A 104 17.50 6.12 -9.22
N GLY A 105 18.52 6.24 -8.38
CA GLY A 105 18.75 7.41 -7.53
C GLY A 105 19.56 7.09 -6.28
N ASP A 106 20.00 8.13 -5.58
CA ASP A 106 20.58 8.01 -4.25
C ASP A 106 19.79 8.85 -3.24
N LEU A 107 19.64 8.32 -2.03
CA LEU A 107 18.95 9.00 -0.94
C LEU A 107 19.71 8.75 0.35
N ARG A 108 19.91 9.82 1.13
CA ARG A 108 20.68 9.79 2.37
C ARG A 108 19.86 10.43 3.46
N LEU A 109 19.86 9.80 4.63
CA LEU A 109 19.16 10.29 5.80
C LEU A 109 20.09 10.20 7.00
N GLU A 110 20.35 11.34 7.63
CA GLU A 110 21.12 11.40 8.87
C GLU A 110 20.21 11.02 10.04
N GLY A 111 20.70 10.13 10.90
CA GLY A 111 19.96 9.64 12.06
C GLY A 111 20.86 9.50 13.28
N PRO A 112 20.28 9.41 14.49
CA PRO A 112 21.03 9.33 15.74
C PRO A 112 21.65 7.95 16.00
N SER A 113 21.51 7.00 15.08
CA SER A 113 22.06 5.64 15.22
C SER A 113 23.59 5.68 15.25
N PRO A 114 24.25 4.87 16.11
CA PRO A 114 25.70 4.72 16.10
C PRO A 114 26.20 3.95 14.87
N PHE A 115 25.31 3.29 14.12
CA PHE A 115 25.65 2.47 12.95
C PHE A 115 25.18 3.12 11.65
N CYS A 116 25.95 2.91 10.58
CA CYS A 116 25.55 3.25 9.22
C CYS A 116 24.86 2.05 8.57
N HIS A 117 23.60 2.21 8.16
CA HIS A 117 22.85 1.20 7.44
C HIS A 117 22.78 1.60 5.97
N LEU A 118 23.20 0.70 5.07
CA LEU A 118 23.28 0.94 3.63
C LEU A 118 22.57 -0.20 2.89
N ALA A 119 21.75 0.16 1.90
CA ALA A 119 21.19 -0.80 0.95
C ALA A 119 21.46 -0.35 -0.49
N ILE A 120 21.79 -1.32 -1.33
CA ILE A 120 22.04 -1.13 -2.77
C ILE A 120 21.15 -2.12 -3.51
N GLY A 121 20.36 -1.62 -4.45
CA GLY A 121 19.45 -2.40 -5.29
C GLY A 121 19.68 -2.12 -6.77
N LEU A 122 19.49 -3.14 -7.60
CA LEU A 122 19.62 -3.13 -9.05
C LEU A 122 18.30 -3.64 -9.66
N GLU A 123 17.98 -3.24 -10.89
CA GLU A 123 16.86 -3.76 -11.70
C GLU A 123 17.36 -4.81 -12.70
#